data_AF-A0A2C1DLH5-F1
#
_entry.id   AF-A0A2C1DLH5-F1
#
_cell.length_a   1.000
_cell.length_b   1.000
_cell.length_c   1.000
_cell.angle_alpha   90.00
_cell.angle_beta   90.00
_cell.angle_gamma   90.00
#
_symmetry.space_group_name_H-M   'P 1'
#
loop_
_entity.id
_entity.type
_entity.pdbx_description
1 polymer ?
#
loop_
_entity_poly.entity_id
_entity_poly.type
_entity_poly.pdbx_seq_one_letter_code
_entity_poly.pdbx_strand_id
1 'polypeptide(L)'
;MTIGEIIDSLNRRESIAIIAKRLEMSPYTLSKKLRVIGYEYDGEQKKRVFIGDGEEPRHLQLQEATALQYAKTDYQLLIYEQLQSIYELLRKREEVSVPIISGISEKKKRTFSIDTEILARLDVISEVKGIQKSKIVEEALQGFLQRYDFNEVSHLDK
;
A
#
# COMPACT_ATOMS: atom_id res chain seq x y z
N MET A 1 -35.98 -4.52 20.45
CA MET A 1 -36.55 -4.05 19.17
C MET A 1 -35.46 -4.21 18.13
N THR A 2 -35.82 -4.78 17.00
CA THR A 2 -34.90 -4.91 15.86
C THR A 2 -34.65 -3.55 15.22
N ILE A 3 -33.58 -3.45 14.45
CA ILE A 3 -33.25 -2.22 13.71
C ILE A 3 -34.39 -1.86 12.75
N GLY A 4 -34.97 -2.84 12.05
CA GLY A 4 -36.09 -2.62 11.14
C GLY A 4 -37.30 -1.98 11.82
N GLU A 5 -37.67 -2.46 13.01
CA GLU A 5 -38.77 -1.88 13.80
C GLU A 5 -38.49 -0.43 14.22
N ILE A 6 -37.25 -0.14 14.62
CA ILE A 6 -36.83 1.22 15.02
C ILE A 6 -36.95 2.17 13.82
N ILE A 7 -36.46 1.76 12.65
CA ILE A 7 -36.49 2.58 11.43
C ILE A 7 -37.91 2.77 10.94
N ASP A 8 -38.75 1.73 10.98
CA ASP A 8 -40.15 1.83 10.57
C ASP A 8 -40.93 2.77 11.49
N SER A 9 -40.72 2.69 12.80
CA SER A 9 -41.28 3.63 13.78
C SER A 9 -40.87 5.08 13.49
N LEU A 10 -39.58 5.33 13.28
CA LEU A 10 -39.06 6.67 12.95
C LEU A 10 -39.66 7.20 11.64
N ASN A 11 -39.75 6.35 10.61
CA ASN A 11 -40.31 6.72 9.31
C ASN A 11 -41.84 6.89 9.33
N ARG A 12 -42.52 6.32 10.33
CA ARG A 12 -43.94 6.58 10.65
C ARG A 12 -44.16 7.83 11.52
N ARG A 13 -43.14 8.67 11.68
CA ARG A 13 -43.15 9.92 12.46
C ARG A 13 -43.25 9.72 13.97
N GLU A 14 -42.89 8.55 14.48
CA GLU A 14 -42.70 8.39 15.91
C GLU A 14 -41.47 9.20 16.37
N SER A 15 -41.59 9.88 17.50
CA SER A 15 -40.49 10.69 18.01
C SER A 15 -39.32 9.82 18.44
N ILE A 16 -38.11 10.19 18.00
CA ILE A 16 -36.86 9.53 18.42
C ILE A 16 -36.72 9.48 19.95
N ALA A 17 -37.26 10.46 20.67
CA ALA A 17 -37.21 10.48 22.13
C ALA A 17 -38.08 9.39 22.77
N ILE A 18 -39.22 9.06 22.16
CA ILE A 18 -40.11 8.00 22.63
C ILE A 18 -39.44 6.64 22.43
N ILE A 19 -38.87 6.42 21.25
CA ILE A 19 -38.18 5.17 20.92
C ILE A 19 -36.93 5.00 21.80
N ALA A 20 -36.14 6.07 21.98
CA ALA A 20 -34.96 6.04 22.84
C ALA A 20 -35.33 5.71 24.29
N LYS A 21 -36.45 6.25 24.80
CA LYS A 21 -36.97 5.92 26.14
C LYS A 21 -37.34 4.44 26.27
N ARG A 22 -37.98 3.83 25.26
CA ARG A 22 -38.28 2.37 25.25
C ARG A 22 -37.03 1.50 25.23
N LEU A 23 -35.94 2.03 24.65
CA LEU A 23 -34.65 1.37 24.56
C LEU A 23 -33.69 1.75 25.70
N GLU A 24 -34.19 2.44 26.73
CA GLU A 24 -33.43 2.86 27.91
C GLU A 24 -32.14 3.63 27.58
N MET A 25 -32.17 4.49 26.56
CA MET A 25 -31.02 5.29 26.15
C MET A 25 -31.38 6.73 25.77
N SER A 26 -30.38 7.60 25.69
CA SER A 26 -30.61 8.97 25.25
C SER A 26 -30.95 9.03 23.75
N PRO A 27 -31.75 10.02 23.30
CA PRO A 27 -32.05 10.22 21.87
C PRO A 27 -30.78 10.42 21.04
N TYR A 28 -29.78 11.10 21.62
CA TYR A 28 -28.48 11.29 21.00
C TYR A 28 -27.74 9.96 20.82
N THR A 29 -27.73 9.10 21.84
CA THR A 29 -27.11 7.77 21.78
C THR A 29 -27.76 6.92 20.70
N LEU A 30 -29.09 6.89 20.63
CA LEU A 30 -29.81 6.16 19.59
C LEU A 30 -29.46 6.68 18.19
N SER A 31 -29.48 8.00 17.99
CA SER A 31 -29.12 8.60 16.70
C SER A 31 -27.69 8.29 16.28
N LYS A 32 -26.74 8.34 17.23
CA LYS A 32 -25.34 8.00 17.01
C LYS A 32 -25.18 6.52 16.63
N LYS A 33 -25.84 5.60 17.34
CA LYS A 33 -25.80 4.16 17.03
C LYS A 33 -26.37 3.87 15.63
N LEU A 34 -27.50 4.48 15.28
CA LEU A 34 -28.09 4.32 13.94
C LEU A 34 -27.16 4.84 12.84
N ARG A 35 -26.48 5.98 13.04
CA ARG A 35 -25.49 6.49 12.08
C ARG A 35 -24.31 5.54 11.90
N VAL A 36 -23.80 4.99 13.00
CA VAL A 36 -22.72 4.00 12.98
C VAL A 36 -23.14 2.78 12.14
N ILE A 37 -24.36 2.28 12.36
CA ILE A 37 -24.92 1.15 11.58
C ILE A 37 -25.08 1.49 10.08
N GLY A 38 -25.08 2.75 9.68
CA GLY A 38 -25.21 3.19 8.29
C GLY A 38 -26.55 3.83 7.96
N TYR A 39 -27.34 4.25 8.95
CA TYR A 39 -28.59 4.98 8.71
C TYR A 39 -28.41 6.49 8.85
N GLU A 40 -28.82 7.21 7.82
CA GLU A 40 -28.86 8.66 7.80
C GLU A 40 -30.27 9.20 7.57
N TYR A 41 -30.49 10.45 7.96
CA TYR A 41 -31.77 11.12 7.75
C TYR A 41 -31.75 11.84 6.40
N ASP A 42 -32.59 11.37 5.49
CA ASP A 42 -32.86 12.02 4.22
C ASP A 42 -33.91 13.13 4.43
N GLY A 43 -33.48 14.38 4.23
CA GLY A 43 -34.32 15.56 4.36
C GLY A 43 -35.34 15.72 3.25
N GLU A 44 -35.10 15.17 2.07
CA GLU A 44 -36.03 15.21 0.93
C GLU A 44 -37.19 14.25 1.15
N GLN A 45 -36.87 13.01 1.53
CA GLN A 45 -37.88 11.98 1.79
C GLN A 45 -38.48 12.06 3.20
N LYS A 46 -37.91 12.88 4.09
CA LYS A 46 -38.24 13.00 5.52
C LYS A 46 -38.22 11.64 6.23
N LYS A 47 -37.25 10.80 5.88
CA LYS A 47 -37.12 9.42 6.34
C LYS A 47 -35.66 9.10 6.66
N ARG A 48 -35.45 8.13 7.53
CA ARG A 48 -34.15 7.49 7.65
C ARG A 48 -33.99 6.42 6.57
N VAL A 49 -32.85 6.48 5.88
CA VAL A 49 -32.45 5.57 4.80
C VAL A 49 -31.12 4.93 5.16
N PHE A 50 -30.93 3.69 4.71
CA PHE A 50 -29.66 2.99 4.84
C PHE A 50 -28.72 3.42 3.71
N ILE A 51 -27.53 3.89 4.07
CA ILE A 51 -26.47 4.35 3.15
C ILE A 51 -25.21 3.49 3.27
N GLY A 52 -25.23 2.43 4.08
CA GLY A 52 -24.09 1.53 4.26
C GLY A 52 -23.91 0.59 3.08
N ASP A 53 -22.71 0.01 2.98
CA ASP A 53 -22.42 -1.03 2.00
C ASP A 53 -22.96 -2.39 2.45
N GLY A 54 -23.57 -3.14 1.53
CA GLY A 54 -24.07 -4.50 1.76
C GLY A 54 -25.57 -4.58 2.09
N GLU A 55 -25.97 -5.71 2.67
CA GLU A 55 -27.37 -5.99 3.04
C GLU A 55 -27.81 -5.15 4.24
N GLU A 56 -29.00 -4.56 4.15
CA GLU A 56 -29.56 -3.73 5.23
C GLU A 56 -29.80 -4.60 6.50
N PRO A 57 -29.20 -4.26 7.65
CA PRO A 57 -29.22 -5.10 8.86
C PRO A 57 -30.53 -5.01 9.65
N ARG A 58 -31.68 -5.04 8.98
CA ARG A 58 -33.01 -4.84 9.58
C ARG A 58 -33.36 -5.88 10.65
N HIS A 59 -32.87 -7.10 10.48
CA HIS A 59 -33.16 -8.25 11.34
C HIS A 59 -32.35 -8.25 12.64
N LEU A 60 -31.23 -7.53 12.69
CA LEU A 60 -30.34 -7.52 13.85
C LEU A 60 -30.92 -6.67 14.99
N GLN A 61 -30.58 -7.03 16.22
CA GLN A 61 -30.80 -6.15 17.36
C GLN A 61 -29.82 -4.99 17.30
N LEU A 62 -30.23 -3.82 17.81
CA LEU A 62 -29.40 -2.61 17.81
C LEU A 62 -28.03 -2.83 18.49
N GLN A 63 -28.00 -3.64 19.55
CA GLN A 63 -26.77 -3.98 20.29
C GLN A 63 -25.81 -4.84 19.44
N GLU A 64 -26.34 -5.86 18.77
CA GLU A 64 -25.57 -6.81 17.94
C GLU A 64 -24.93 -6.11 16.76
N ALA A 65 -25.69 -5.29 16.04
CA ALA A 65 -25.20 -4.55 14.88
C ALA A 65 -24.09 -3.55 15.24
N THR A 66 -24.18 -2.90 16.42
CA THR A 66 -23.07 -2.05 16.89
C THR A 66 -21.84 -2.88 17.28
N ALA A 67 -22.02 -4.03 17.93
CA ALA A 67 -20.90 -4.89 18.35
C ALA A 67 -20.11 -5.45 17.15
N LEU A 68 -20.79 -5.81 16.06
CA LEU A 68 -20.15 -6.26 14.81
C LEU A 68 -19.25 -5.19 14.18
N GLN A 69 -19.58 -3.91 14.34
CA GLN A 69 -18.72 -2.81 13.87
C GLN A 69 -17.60 -2.43 14.86
N TYR A 70 -17.78 -2.71 16.15
CA TYR A 70 -16.71 -2.57 17.16
C TYR A 70 -15.68 -3.68 17.08
N ALA A 71 -15.90 -4.75 16.31
CA ALA A 71 -14.84 -5.60 15.77
C ALA A 71 -14.02 -4.84 14.70
N LYS A 72 -13.75 -3.56 14.96
CA LYS A 72 -12.85 -2.71 14.21
C LYS A 72 -11.49 -3.39 14.30
N THR A 73 -11.01 -3.89 13.17
CA THR A 73 -9.62 -4.31 13.03
C THR A 73 -8.75 -3.25 13.67
N ASP A 74 -7.97 -3.64 14.68
CA ASP A 74 -7.05 -2.73 15.34
C ASP A 74 -5.94 -2.40 14.34
N TYR A 75 -6.18 -1.35 13.54
CA TYR A 75 -5.25 -0.92 12.51
C TYR A 75 -3.89 -0.54 13.12
N GLN A 76 -3.85 -0.09 14.38
CA GLN A 76 -2.58 0.24 15.04
C GLN A 76 -1.76 -1.03 15.28
N LEU A 77 -2.40 -2.08 15.81
CA LEU A 77 -1.77 -3.37 16.01
C LEU A 77 -1.34 -3.99 14.68
N LEU A 78 -2.21 -3.99 13.67
CA LEU A 78 -1.91 -4.54 12.35
C LEU A 78 -0.72 -3.80 11.69
N ILE A 79 -0.69 -2.48 11.75
CA ILE A 79 0.42 -1.68 11.23
C ILE A 79 1.72 -2.06 11.95
N TYR A 80 1.68 -2.22 13.27
CA TYR A 80 2.85 -2.60 14.05
C TYR A 80 3.39 -3.98 13.66
N GLU A 81 2.51 -4.97 13.50
CA GLU A 81 2.87 -6.31 13.04
C GLU A 81 3.49 -6.31 11.63
N GLN A 82 2.90 -5.54 10.70
CA GLN A 82 3.43 -5.41 9.35
C GLN A 82 4.80 -4.73 9.33
N LEU A 83 5.00 -3.67 10.12
CA LEU A 83 6.31 -3.01 10.27
C LEU A 83 7.35 -3.97 10.83
N GLN A 84 7.01 -4.77 11.85
CA GLN A 84 7.92 -5.76 12.41
C GLN A 84 8.35 -6.80 11.36
N SER A 85 7.41 -7.29 10.55
CA SER A 85 7.72 -8.20 9.44
C SER A 85 8.65 -7.55 8.41
N ILE A 86 8.46 -6.27 8.10
CA ILE A 86 9.34 -5.53 7.18
C ILE A 86 10.76 -5.44 7.75
N TYR A 87 10.93 -5.08 9.02
CA TYR A 87 12.24 -5.01 9.66
C TYR A 87 12.97 -6.35 9.63
N GLU A 88 12.28 -7.46 9.92
CA GLU A 88 12.84 -8.80 9.88
C GLU A 88 13.29 -9.21 8.47
N LEU A 89 12.52 -8.84 7.44
CA LEU A 89 12.90 -9.09 6.04
C LEU A 89 14.10 -8.27 5.61
N LEU A 90 14.21 -7.01 6.05
CA LEU A 90 15.36 -6.16 5.78
C LEU A 90 16.61 -6.69 6.46
N ARG A 91 16.53 -7.09 7.74
CA ARG A 91 17.64 -7.69 8.48
C ARG A 91 18.15 -8.96 7.81
N LYS A 92 17.25 -9.86 7.40
CA LYS A 92 17.60 -11.09 6.67
C LYS A 92 18.25 -10.81 5.31
N ARG A 93 17.92 -9.70 4.63
CA ARG A 93 18.60 -9.30 3.40
C ARG A 93 20.00 -8.78 3.64
N GLU A 94 20.21 -8.02 4.72
CA GLU A 94 21.55 -7.53 5.11
C GLU A 94 22.50 -8.69 5.46
N GLU A 95 21.99 -9.75 6.11
CA GLU A 95 22.78 -10.94 6.44
C GLU A 95 23.15 -11.80 5.22
N VAL A 96 22.36 -11.76 4.14
CA VAL A 96 22.59 -12.53 2.89
C VAL A 96 23.33 -11.69 1.83
N SER A 97 23.31 -10.36 1.94
CA SER A 97 24.13 -9.50 1.10
C SER A 97 25.58 -9.52 1.59
N VAL A 98 26.39 -10.40 1.01
CA VAL A 98 27.83 -10.16 0.81
C VAL A 98 27.98 -8.70 0.37
N PRO A 99 28.91 -7.91 0.93
CA PRO A 99 28.96 -6.48 0.68
C PRO A 99 29.23 -6.26 -0.81
N ILE A 100 28.18 -5.93 -1.56
CA ILE A 100 28.36 -5.17 -2.78
C ILE A 100 28.77 -3.81 -2.25
N ILE A 101 30.08 -3.57 -2.30
CA ILE A 101 30.70 -2.27 -2.15
C ILE A 101 30.02 -1.38 -3.19
N SER A 102 28.88 -0.78 -2.84
CA SER A 102 28.39 0.43 -3.46
C SER A 102 29.25 1.56 -2.92
N GLY A 103 30.56 1.47 -3.20
CA GLY A 103 31.39 2.65 -3.24
C GLY A 103 30.75 3.53 -4.31
N ILE A 104 30.28 4.70 -3.91
CA ILE A 104 30.02 5.78 -4.85
C ILE A 104 31.40 6.11 -5.43
N SER A 105 31.81 5.36 -6.45
CA SER A 105 33.06 5.61 -7.16
C SER A 105 32.86 6.90 -7.93
N GLU A 106 33.73 7.89 -7.71
CA GLU A 106 33.67 9.15 -8.42
C GLU A 106 33.69 8.91 -9.94
N LYS A 107 32.65 9.39 -10.65
CA LYS A 107 32.56 9.26 -12.10
C LYS A 107 33.23 10.45 -12.78
N LYS A 108 34.29 10.20 -13.54
CA LYS A 108 34.97 11.23 -14.33
C LYS A 108 34.52 11.19 -15.79
N LYS A 109 34.11 12.35 -16.33
CA LYS A 109 33.73 12.48 -17.75
C LYS A 109 34.98 12.50 -18.64
N ARG A 110 34.97 11.70 -19.72
CA ARG A 110 36.02 11.65 -20.75
C ARG A 110 35.39 11.55 -22.13
N THR A 111 36.05 12.15 -23.12
CA THR A 111 35.64 12.10 -24.53
C THR A 111 36.68 11.29 -25.30
N PHE A 112 36.22 10.41 -26.18
CA PHE A 112 37.06 9.56 -27.03
C PHE A 112 36.39 9.39 -28.39
N SER A 113 37.18 9.11 -29.41
CA SER A 113 36.69 8.80 -30.75
C SER A 113 36.31 7.33 -30.84
N ILE A 114 35.15 7.03 -31.40
CA ILE A 114 34.65 5.68 -31.66
C ILE A 114 34.27 5.59 -33.13
N ASP A 115 34.43 4.41 -33.70
CA ASP A 115 33.91 4.09 -35.03
C ASP A 115 32.40 4.39 -35.14
N THR A 116 31.99 4.94 -36.29
CA THR A 116 30.63 5.40 -36.54
C THR A 116 29.61 4.26 -36.57
N GLU A 117 30.00 3.08 -37.04
CA GLU A 117 29.14 1.90 -37.07
C GLU A 117 28.90 1.37 -35.65
N ILE A 118 29.94 1.36 -34.82
CA ILE A 118 29.83 0.94 -33.41
C ILE A 118 28.93 1.91 -32.64
N LEU A 119 29.05 3.22 -32.89
CA LEU A 119 28.18 4.22 -32.27
C LEU A 119 26.72 4.02 -32.66
N ALA A 120 26.43 3.76 -33.95
CA ALA A 120 25.08 3.49 -34.42
C ALA A 120 24.47 2.24 -33.74
N ARG A 121 25.26 1.17 -33.57
CA ARG A 121 24.82 -0.03 -32.85
C ARG A 121 24.55 0.25 -31.37
N LEU A 122 25.37 1.06 -30.73
CA LEU A 122 25.19 1.47 -29.33
C LEU A 122 23.89 2.24 -29.14
N ASP A 123 23.55 3.12 -30.09
CA ASP A 123 22.33 3.93 -30.05
C ASP A 123 21.08 3.05 -30.12
N VAL A 124 21.05 2.10 -31.05
CA VAL A 124 19.95 1.12 -31.17
C VAL A 124 19.79 0.31 -29.87
N ILE A 125 20.89 -0.18 -29.28
CA ILE A 125 20.83 -0.96 -28.04
C ILE A 125 20.34 -0.11 -26.87
N SER A 126 20.75 1.15 -26.80
CA SER A 126 20.32 2.10 -25.76
C SER A 126 18.81 2.33 -25.83
N GLU A 127 18.26 2.53 -27.04
CA GLU A 127 16.83 2.72 -27.28
C GLU A 127 16.02 1.46 -26.97
N VAL A 128 16.43 0.30 -27.49
CA VAL A 128 15.70 -0.97 -27.32
C VAL A 128 15.66 -1.41 -25.86
N LYS A 129 16.75 -1.22 -25.10
CA LYS A 129 16.83 -1.68 -23.70
C LYS A 129 16.45 -0.61 -22.68
N GLY A 130 16.29 0.64 -23.08
CA GLY A 130 16.07 1.77 -22.17
C GLY A 130 17.24 2.02 -21.21
N ILE A 131 18.46 1.65 -21.61
CA ILE A 131 19.68 1.78 -20.79
C ILE A 131 20.52 2.94 -21.33
N GLN A 132 21.12 3.74 -20.44
CA GLN A 132 22.00 4.84 -20.83
C GLN A 132 23.28 4.33 -21.52
N LYS A 133 23.68 5.00 -22.61
CA LYS A 133 24.91 4.70 -23.38
C LYS A 133 26.16 4.63 -22.48
N SER A 134 26.28 5.53 -21.51
CA SER A 134 27.38 5.56 -20.54
C SER A 134 27.50 4.27 -19.72
N LYS A 135 26.37 3.71 -19.29
CA LYS A 135 26.33 2.46 -18.51
C LYS A 135 26.72 1.25 -19.37
N ILE A 136 26.26 1.22 -20.62
CA ILE A 136 26.62 0.15 -21.57
C ILE A 136 28.13 0.17 -21.83
N VAL A 137 28.70 1.36 -22.03
CA VAL A 137 30.15 1.53 -22.23
C VAL A 137 30.93 1.13 -20.96
N GLU A 138 30.45 1.50 -19.78
CA GLU A 138 31.07 1.14 -18.50
C GLU A 138 31.11 -0.38 -18.29
N GLU A 139 30.00 -1.08 -18.53
CA GLU A 139 29.93 -2.56 -18.45
C GLU A 139 30.82 -3.23 -19.50
N ALA A 140 30.83 -2.72 -20.74
CA ALA A 140 31.67 -3.25 -21.80
C ALA A 140 33.17 -3.06 -21.49
N LEU A 141 33.57 -1.89 -20.99
CA LEU A 141 34.94 -1.62 -20.57
C LEU A 141 35.35 -2.48 -19.39
N GLN A 142 34.48 -2.64 -18.38
CA GLN A 142 34.76 -3.51 -17.23
C GLN A 142 34.96 -4.96 -17.68
N GLY A 143 34.07 -5.48 -18.52
CA GLY A 143 34.19 -6.83 -19.07
C GLY A 143 35.40 -7.01 -20.00
N PHE A 144 35.85 -5.95 -20.69
CA PHE A 144 37.07 -5.96 -21.48
C PHE A 144 38.31 -5.98 -20.59
N LEU A 145 38.42 -5.07 -19.60
CA LEU A 145 39.56 -4.95 -18.70
C LEU A 145 39.76 -6.20 -17.83
N GLN A 146 38.68 -6.85 -17.38
CA GLN A 146 38.76 -8.12 -16.65
C GLN A 146 39.49 -9.23 -17.42
N ARG A 147 39.51 -9.18 -18.76
CA ARG A 147 40.24 -10.16 -19.58
C ARG A 147 41.75 -9.93 -19.54
N TYR A 148 42.20 -8.75 -19.15
CA TYR A 148 43.60 -8.36 -19.06
C TYR A 148 44.14 -8.40 -17.64
N ASP A 149 43.29 -8.33 -16.61
CA ASP A 149 43.68 -8.47 -15.20
C ASP A 149 44.24 -9.85 -14.82
N PHE A 150 44.22 -10.84 -15.73
CA PHE A 150 44.76 -12.19 -15.51
C PHE A 150 46.09 -12.50 -16.23
N ASN A 151 46.77 -11.52 -16.84
CA ASN A 151 47.96 -11.80 -17.67
C ASN A 151 49.30 -11.22 -17.17
N GLU A 152 49.47 -10.99 -15.86
CA GLU A 152 50.80 -10.71 -15.27
C GLU A 152 51.48 -11.93 -14.60
N VAL A 153 51.08 -13.17 -14.90
CA VAL A 153 51.83 -14.35 -14.44
C VAL A 153 52.03 -15.35 -15.56
N SER A 154 52.83 -15.02 -16.57
CA SER A 154 53.70 -15.99 -17.27
C SER A 154 54.47 -15.33 -18.41
N HIS A 155 55.58 -14.65 -18.10
CA HIS A 155 56.77 -14.63 -18.96
C HIS A 155 57.99 -14.18 -18.14
N LEU A 156 58.35 -15.00 -17.15
CA LEU A 156 59.72 -15.13 -16.64
C LEU A 156 59.95 -16.62 -16.48
N ASP A 157 60.26 -17.28 -17.59
CA ASP A 157 61.07 -18.51 -17.63
C ASP A 157 61.43 -18.81 -19.08
N LYS A 158 62.57 -18.26 -19.51
CA LYS A 158 63.66 -18.96 -20.21
C LYS A 158 64.82 -18.00 -20.49
#